data_AF-A0A2Z6ZYZ4-F1
#
_entry.id   AF-A0A2Z6ZYZ4-F1
#
_cell.length_a   1.000
_cell.length_b   1.000
_cell.length_c   1.000
_cell.angle_alpha   90.00
_cell.angle_beta   90.00
_cell.angle_gamma   90.00
#
_symmetry.space_group_name_H-M   'P 1'
#
loop_
_entity.id
_entity.type
_entity.pdbx_description
1 polymer ?
#
loop_
_entity_poly.entity_id
_entity_poly.type
_entity_poly.pdbx_seq_one_letter_code
_entity_poly.pdbx_strand_id
1 'polypeptide(L)'
;MASMSNEMQRRFEKTKYAADILFHLKELYGENSRHERFTAVKELMTSRMRDGTSVREHGVHMIGLVEKLSGLVMVPEIGSLSK
;
A
#
# COMPACT_ATOMS: atom_id res chain seq x y z
N MET A 1 -22.27 3.11 9.81
CA MET A 1 -22.35 3.26 8.34
C MET A 1 -21.68 4.57 8.00
N ALA A 2 -20.50 4.55 7.38
CA ALA A 2 -19.87 5.79 6.92
C ALA A 2 -20.61 6.25 5.66
N SER A 3 -21.45 7.28 5.78
CA SER A 3 -22.18 7.84 4.64
C SER A 3 -21.28 8.81 3.91
N MET A 4 -21.20 8.65 2.58
CA MET A 4 -20.53 9.60 1.68
C MET A 4 -21.17 10.99 1.85
N SER A 5 -20.35 12.04 1.97
CA SER A 5 -20.86 13.41 2.14
C SER A 5 -21.46 13.93 0.84
N ASN A 6 -22.41 14.86 0.93
CA ASN A 6 -23.07 15.47 -0.22
C ASN A 6 -22.07 16.15 -1.17
N GLU A 7 -20.93 16.63 -0.66
CA GLU A 7 -19.88 17.23 -1.48
C GLU A 7 -19.11 16.17 -2.30
N MET A 8 -18.82 15.01 -1.71
CA MET A 8 -18.26 13.88 -2.45
C MET A 8 -19.24 13.40 -3.52
N GLN A 9 -20.52 13.26 -3.17
CA GLN A 9 -21.55 12.80 -4.11
C GLN A 9 -21.66 13.71 -5.34
N ARG A 10 -21.70 15.04 -5.14
CA ARG A 10 -21.76 16.02 -6.26
C ARG A 10 -20.51 16.04 -7.14
N ARG A 11 -19.34 15.73 -6.58
CA ARG A 11 -18.09 15.60 -7.36
C ARG A 11 -18.11 14.37 -8.27
N PHE A 12 -18.74 13.28 -7.81
CA PHE A 12 -18.85 12.02 -8.56
C PHE A 12 -20.04 11.97 -9.53
N GLU A 13 -21.06 12.82 -9.36
CA GLU A 13 -22.25 12.90 -10.22
C GLU A 13 -21.95 13.38 -11.66
N LYS A 14 -20.80 14.05 -11.86
CA LYS A 14 -20.32 14.52 -13.18
C LYS A 14 -19.27 13.62 -13.82
N THR A 15 -18.74 12.63 -13.09
CA THR A 15 -17.64 11.78 -13.56
C THR A 15 -18.23 10.60 -14.34
N LYS A 16 -18.18 10.70 -15.67
CA LYS A 16 -18.91 9.79 -16.57
C LYS A 16 -18.27 8.41 -16.73
N TYR A 17 -17.16 8.09 -16.06
CA TYR A 17 -16.48 6.81 -16.21
C TYR A 17 -15.97 6.28 -14.88
N ALA A 18 -16.31 5.02 -14.57
CA ALA A 18 -15.76 4.26 -13.45
C ALA A 18 -14.21 4.29 -13.41
N ALA A 19 -13.57 4.54 -14.55
CA ALA A 19 -12.14 4.76 -14.68
C ALA A 19 -11.64 5.99 -13.90
N ASP A 20 -12.38 7.11 -13.87
CA ASP A 20 -11.98 8.33 -13.17
C ASP A 20 -12.13 8.17 -11.65
N ILE A 21 -13.16 7.45 -11.21
CA ILE A 21 -13.35 7.06 -9.81
C ILE A 21 -12.20 6.16 -9.37
N LEU A 22 -11.86 5.15 -10.18
CA LEU A 22 -10.74 4.25 -9.91
C LEU A 22 -9.40 5.01 -9.91
N PHE A 23 -9.22 5.99 -10.79
CA PHE A 23 -8.03 6.81 -10.87
C PHE A 23 -7.82 7.62 -9.59
N HIS A 24 -8.85 8.33 -9.11
CA HIS A 24 -8.74 9.09 -7.86
C HIS A 24 -8.57 8.19 -6.63
N LEU A 25 -9.18 7.01 -6.60
CA LEU A 25 -8.92 6.03 -5.54
C LEU A 25 -7.45 5.56 -5.58
N LYS A 26 -6.88 5.30 -6.75
CA LYS A 26 -5.45 4.97 -6.87
C LYS A 26 -4.55 6.14 -6.52
N GLU A 27 -4.95 7.37 -6.80
CA GLU A 27 -4.18 8.55 -6.44
C GLU A 27 -4.13 8.70 -4.91
N LEU A 28 -5.29 8.64 -4.25
CA LEU A 28 -5.43 8.78 -2.80
C LEU A 28 -4.82 7.62 -2.01
N TYR A 29 -5.05 6.37 -2.43
CA TYR A 29 -4.60 5.18 -1.70
C TYR A 29 -3.28 4.59 -2.23
N GLY A 30 -2.90 4.90 -3.47
CA GLY A 30 -1.64 4.45 -4.07
C GLY A 30 -0.43 5.23 -3.59
N GLU A 31 -0.57 6.50 -3.19
CA GLU A 31 0.51 7.22 -2.51
C GLU A 31 0.81 6.63 -1.13
N ASN A 32 -0.21 6.31 -0.34
CA ASN A 32 -0.05 5.57 0.91
C ASN A 32 0.60 4.20 0.67
N SER A 33 0.13 3.44 -0.33
CA SER A 33 0.73 2.15 -0.69
C SER A 33 2.21 2.28 -1.08
N ARG A 34 2.58 3.30 -1.85
CA ARG A 34 3.99 3.56 -2.21
C ARG A 34 4.83 3.93 -0.99
N HIS A 35 4.33 4.79 -0.12
CA HIS A 35 5.02 5.18 1.10
C HIS A 35 5.21 4.00 2.07
N GLU A 36 4.17 3.18 2.23
CA GLU A 36 4.22 1.96 3.05
C GLU A 36 5.20 0.94 2.48
N ARG A 37 5.20 0.72 1.15
CA ARG A 37 6.19 -0.14 0.47
C ARG A 37 7.60 0.35 0.71
N PHE A 38 7.85 1.64 0.50
CA PHE A 38 9.17 2.23 0.71
C PHE A 38 9.63 2.05 2.16
N THR A 39 8.75 2.32 3.12
CA THR A 39 9.05 2.21 4.55
C THR A 39 9.36 0.76 4.94
N ALA A 40 8.56 -0.20 4.48
CA ALA A 40 8.79 -1.62 4.76
C ALA A 40 10.09 -2.14 4.11
N VAL A 41 10.42 -1.70 2.89
CA VAL A 41 11.71 -2.05 2.24
C VAL A 41 12.87 -1.45 3.02
N LYS A 42 12.76 -0.18 3.42
CA LYS A 42 13.79 0.50 4.22
C LYS A 42 14.02 -0.22 5.55
N GLU A 43 12.95 -0.58 6.25
CA GLU A 43 13.02 -1.31 7.52
C GLU A 43 13.68 -2.68 7.34
N LEU A 44 13.29 -3.45 6.32
CA LEU A 44 13.91 -4.74 6.01
C LEU A 44 15.41 -4.61 5.72
N MET A 45 15.79 -3.65 4.86
CA MET A 45 17.19 -3.46 4.45
C MET A 45 18.08 -2.90 5.57
N THR A 46 17.49 -2.15 6.50
CA THR A 46 18.23 -1.55 7.63
C THR A 46 18.14 -2.38 8.91
N SER A 47 17.34 -3.46 8.91
CA SER A 47 17.21 -4.35 10.05
C SER A 47 18.53 -5.08 10.31
N ARG A 48 19.08 -4.85 11.50
CA ARG A 48 20.29 -5.51 12.00
C ARG A 48 19.92 -6.28 13.26
N MET A 49 20.46 -7.49 13.40
CA MET A 49 20.34 -8.23 14.64
C MET A 49 21.04 -7.46 15.76
N ARG A 50 20.33 -7.18 16.85
CA ARG A 50 20.89 -6.50 18.02
C ARG A 50 21.67 -7.50 18.88
N ASP A 51 22.74 -7.03 19.51
CA ASP A 51 23.52 -7.85 20.45
C ASP A 51 22.60 -8.38 21.57
N GLY A 52 22.75 -9.66 21.90
CA GLY A 52 21.88 -10.35 22.87
C GLY A 52 20.52 -10.80 22.34
N THR A 53 20.14 -10.47 21.10
CA THR A 53 18.92 -11.01 20.46
C THR A 53 19.21 -12.39 19.87
N SER A 54 18.29 -13.35 20.06
CA SER A 54 18.45 -14.67 19.45
C SER A 54 18.25 -14.61 17.92
N VAL A 55 18.97 -15.46 17.19
CA VAL A 55 18.79 -15.61 15.73
C VAL A 55 17.35 -15.96 15.38
N ARG A 56 16.69 -16.78 16.21
CA ARG A 56 15.28 -17.16 16.02
C ARG A 56 14.37 -15.95 16.10
N GLU A 57 14.53 -15.13 17.13
CA GLU A 57 13.71 -13.92 17.32
C GLU A 57 13.91 -12.93 16.18
N HIS A 58 15.17 -12.67 15.80
CA HIS A 58 15.47 -11.82 14.66
C HIS A 58 14.92 -12.41 13.35
N GLY A 59 15.02 -13.72 13.14
CA GLY A 59 14.46 -14.41 11.98
C GLY A 59 12.95 -14.27 11.86
N VAL A 60 12.21 -14.42 12.97
CA VAL A 60 10.76 -14.19 12.99
C VAL A 60 10.41 -12.74 12.64
N HIS A 61 11.17 -11.76 13.15
CA HIS A 61 10.99 -10.36 12.79
C HIS A 61 11.23 -10.11 11.29
N MET A 62 12.30 -10.67 10.73
CA MET A 62 12.61 -10.58 9.29
C MET A 62 11.51 -11.21 8.42
N ILE A 63 10.97 -12.36 8.82
CA ILE A 63 9.84 -13.02 8.13
C ILE A 63 8.63 -12.09 8.11
N GLY A 64 8.27 -11.47 9.24
CA GLY A 64 7.14 -10.54 9.30
C GLY A 64 7.30 -9.32 8.37
N LEU A 65 8.51 -8.81 8.22
CA LEU A 65 8.80 -7.73 7.26
C LEU A 65 8.64 -8.18 5.80
N VAL A 66 9.07 -9.40 5.47
CA VAL A 66 8.90 -9.99 4.13
C VAL A 66 7.42 -10.25 3.82
N GLU A 67 6.66 -10.77 4.77
CA GLU A 67 5.21 -11.00 4.63
C GLU A 67 4.46 -9.68 4.42
N LYS A 68 4.79 -8.65 5.21
CA LYS A 68 4.25 -7.29 5.04
C LYS A 68 4.52 -6.75 3.63
N LEU A 69 5.74 -6.93 3.12
CA LEU A 69 6.09 -6.51 1.77
C LEU A 69 5.33 -7.29 0.69
N SER A 70 5.16 -8.61 0.87
CA SER A 70 4.40 -9.44 -0.06
C SER A 70 2.95 -8.95 -0.18
N GLY A 71 2.30 -8.62 0.95
CA GLY A 71 0.94 -8.06 0.96
C GLY A 71 0.81 -6.73 0.23
N LEU A 72 1.87 -5.90 0.24
CA LEU A 72 1.89 -4.60 -0.43
C LEU A 72 2.26 -4.69 -1.93
N VAL A 73 3.01 -5.71 -2.35
CA VAL A 73 3.39 -5.95 -3.75
C VAL A 73 2.27 -6.63 -4.53
N MET A 74 1.45 -7.45 -3.87
CA MET A 74 0.33 -8.18 -4.48
C MET A 74 -0.88 -7.31 -4.83
N VAL A 75 -0.88 -6.01 -4.55
CA VAL A 75 -1.87 -5.08 -5.12
C VAL A 75 -1.47 -4.85 -6.59
N PRO A 76 -2.14 -5.47 -7.57
CA PRO A 76 -1.71 -5.36 -8.95
C PRO A 76 -1.94 -3.91 -9.40
N GLU A 77 -0.92 -3.31 -10.01
CA GLU A 77 -1.13 -2.17 -10.90
C GLU A 77 -1.97 -2.64 -12.09
N ILE A 78 -3.29 -2.71 -11.92
CA ILE A 78 -4.26 -2.82 -13.00
C ILE A 78 -4.19 -1.52 -13.81
N GLY A 79 -3.14 -1.33 -14.61
CA GLY A 79 -2.88 -0.09 -15.33
C GLY A 79 -1.75 -0.13 -16.36
N SER A 80 -0.92 -1.17 -16.42
CA SER A 80 0.18 -1.24 -17.39
C SER A 80 -0.18 -1.85 -18.74
N LEU A 81 -1.48 -2.02 -19.05
CA LEU A 81 -1.95 -2.47 -20.36
C LEU A 81 -2.83 -1.41 -21.01
N SER A 82 -2.20 -0.50 -21.75
CA SER A 82 -2.65 0.00 -23.06
C SER A 82 -1.53 0.87 -23.64
N LYS A 83 -0.84 0.31 -24.64
CA LYS A 83 -0.12 1.10 -25.66
C LYS A 83 -1.11 1.83 -26.54
#